data_AF-A0A525W8G8-F1
#
_entry.id   AF-A0A525W8G8-F1
#
_cell.length_a   1.000
_cell.length_b   1.000
_cell.length_c   1.000
_cell.angle_alpha   90.00
_cell.angle_beta   90.00
_cell.angle_gamma   90.00
#
_symmetry.space_group_name_H-M   'P 1'
#
loop_
_entity.id
_entity.type
_entity.pdbx_description
1 polymer ?
#
loop_
_entity_poly.entity_id
_entity_poly.type
_entity_poly.pdbx_seq_one_letter_code
_entity_poly.pdbx_strand_id
1 'polypeptide(L)'
;MMLAPIALFAYNRPNHLRQTVEALRAARQARLSRLFVFCDGAKRSQDRDAVEQVRYYARTIEGFASVTVVEWERNLGLAVSITEG
;
A
#
# COMPACT_ATOMS: atom_id res chain seq x y z
N MET A 1 -13.32 7.24 -20.08
CA MET A 1 -13.00 5.86 -19.65
C MET A 1 -12.58 5.89 -18.19
N MET A 2 -13.15 5.05 -17.32
CA MET A 2 -12.63 4.85 -15.96
C MET A 2 -11.52 3.80 -16.00
N LEU A 3 -10.35 4.12 -15.45
CA LEU A 3 -9.29 3.13 -15.25
C LEU A 3 -9.61 2.27 -14.04
N ALA A 4 -9.21 0.99 -14.10
CA ALA A 4 -9.31 0.10 -12.96
C ALA A 4 -8.50 0.65 -11.78
N PRO A 5 -9.04 0.60 -10.55
CA PRO A 5 -8.26 0.96 -9.37
C PRO A 5 -7.12 -0.04 -9.14
N ILE A 6 -6.04 0.44 -8.53
CA ILE A 6 -4.89 -0.38 -8.14
C ILE A 6 -5.02 -0.67 -6.64
N ALA A 7 -5.00 -1.94 -6.27
CA ALA A 7 -4.89 -2.38 -4.87
C ALA A 7 -3.48 -2.88 -4.60
N LEU A 8 -2.81 -2.31 -3.60
CA LEU A 8 -1.44 -2.64 -3.21
C LEU A 8 -1.41 -3.07 -1.75
N PHE A 9 -1.00 -4.32 -1.50
CA PHE A 9 -0.91 -4.88 -0.16
C PHE A 9 0.54 -4.81 0.34
N ALA A 10 0.73 -4.21 1.52
CA ALA A 10 2.03 -3.96 2.11
C ALA A 10 2.09 -4.44 3.57
N TYR A 11 3.27 -4.89 3.99
CA TYR A 11 3.49 -5.41 5.35
C TYR A 11 4.82 -4.92 5.95
N ASN A 12 5.89 -5.70 5.88
CA ASN A 12 7.17 -5.41 6.55
C ASN A 12 8.34 -5.21 5.58
N ARG A 13 8.06 -4.73 4.36
CA ARG A 13 9.05 -4.58 3.28
C ARG A 13 9.07 -3.14 2.72
N PRO A 14 9.55 -2.14 3.47
CA PRO A 14 9.47 -0.72 3.07
C PRO A 14 10.20 -0.41 1.77
N ASN A 15 11.39 -1.01 1.54
CA ASN A 15 12.15 -0.78 0.30
C ASN A 15 11.44 -1.35 -0.94
N HIS A 16 10.82 -2.53 -0.82
CA HIS A 16 10.06 -3.10 -1.93
C HIS A 16 8.80 -2.29 -2.21
N LEU A 17 8.09 -1.84 -1.16
CA LEU A 17 6.94 -0.95 -1.31
C LEU A 17 7.33 0.32 -2.09
N ARG A 18 8.44 0.95 -1.70
CA ARG A 18 8.96 2.13 -2.40
C ARG A 18 9.25 1.86 -3.87
N GLN A 19 10.00 0.81 -4.17
CA GLN A 19 10.33 0.46 -5.55
C GLN A 19 9.08 0.18 -6.40
N THR A 20 8.10 -0.54 -5.84
CA THR A 20 6.82 -0.81 -6.53
C THR A 20 6.05 0.47 -6.80
N VAL A 21 5.95 1.37 -5.82
CA VAL A 21 5.23 2.65 -5.98
C VAL A 21 5.91 3.52 -7.02
N GLU A 22 7.24 3.65 -7.00
CA GLU A 22 7.97 4.43 -8.02
C GLU A 22 7.78 3.85 -9.43
N ALA A 23 7.80 2.52 -9.57
CA ALA A 23 7.52 1.87 -10.86
C ALA A 23 6.09 2.12 -11.34
N LEU A 24 5.09 2.05 -10.44
CA LEU A 24 3.70 2.36 -10.76
C LEU A 24 3.53 3.84 -11.16
N ARG A 25 4.20 4.76 -10.46
CA ARG A 25 4.17 6.21 -10.74
C ARG A 25 4.73 6.56 -12.11
N ALA A 26 5.70 5.78 -12.60
CA ALA A 26 6.28 5.96 -13.94
C ALA A 26 5.33 5.53 -15.08
N ALA A 27 4.24 4.80 -14.79
CA ALA A 27 3.28 4.41 -15.81
C ALA A 27 2.51 5.63 -16.36
N ARG A 28 2.31 5.68 -17.68
CA ARG A 28 1.65 6.80 -18.38
C ARG A 28 0.26 7.14 -17.81
N GLN A 29 -0.45 6.14 -17.31
CA GLN A 29 -1.79 6.30 -16.75
C GLN A 29 -1.83 6.51 -15.23
N ALA A 30 -0.69 6.56 -14.53
CA ALA A 30 -0.65 6.65 -13.06
C ALA A 30 -1.50 7.80 -12.50
N ARG A 31 -1.37 9.00 -13.09
CA ARG A 31 -2.12 10.20 -12.69
C ARG A 31 -3.64 10.12 -12.89
N LEU A 32 -4.11 9.11 -13.61
CA LEU A 32 -5.54 8.85 -13.87
C LEU A 32 -6.05 7.63 -13.07
N SER A 33 -5.17 6.87 -12.43
CA SER A 33 -5.50 5.68 -11.65
C SER A 33 -5.71 6.04 -10.18
N ARG A 34 -6.70 5.41 -9.54
CA ARG A 34 -6.87 5.46 -8.08
C ARG A 34 -6.04 4.36 -7.45
N LEU A 35 -5.27 4.69 -6.42
CA LEU A 35 -4.44 3.74 -5.67
C LEU A 35 -5.02 3.53 -4.27
N PHE A 36 -5.18 2.27 -3.88
CA PHE A 36 -5.51 1.83 -2.54
C PHE A 36 -4.32 1.05 -1.98
N VAL A 37 -3.82 1.44 -0.81
CA VAL A 37 -2.69 0.80 -0.16
C VAL A 37 -3.15 0.22 1.18
N PHE A 38 -3.14 -1.10 1.29
CA PHE A 38 -3.55 -1.83 2.47
C PHE A 38 -2.31 -2.23 3.26
N CYS A 39 -2.19 -1.74 4.48
CA CYS A 39 -1.08 -1.98 5.38
C CYS A 39 -1.53 -2.80 6.59
N ASP A 40 -1.12 -4.07 6.62
CA ASP A 40 -1.40 -4.95 7.75
C ASP A 40 -0.72 -4.49 9.06
N GLY A 41 -1.25 -4.93 10.20
CA GLY A 41 -0.56 -4.82 11.50
C GLY A 41 0.57 -5.83 11.66
N ALA A 42 1.53 -5.53 12.54
CA ALA A 42 2.66 -6.43 12.84
C ALA A 42 2.18 -7.76 13.46
N LYS A 43 2.58 -8.90 12.86
CA LYS A 43 2.36 -10.25 13.42
C LYS A 43 3.22 -10.50 14.66
N ARG A 44 4.41 -9.91 14.70
CA ARG A 44 5.43 -10.13 15.73
C ARG A 44 6.03 -8.80 16.15
N SER A 45 6.54 -8.71 17.37
CA SER A 45 7.22 -7.50 17.88
C SER A 45 8.37 -7.05 16.98
N GLN A 46 9.15 -7.99 16.45
CA GLN A 46 10.27 -7.71 15.53
C GLN A 46 9.85 -7.05 14.20
N ASP A 47 8.59 -7.20 13.79
CA ASP A 47 8.10 -6.63 12.52
C ASP A 47 7.61 -5.19 12.68
N ARG A 48 7.42 -4.71 13.93
CA ARG A 48 6.78 -3.41 14.23
C ARG A 48 7.45 -2.25 13.51
N ASP A 49 8.78 -2.15 13.59
CA ASP A 49 9.52 -1.04 12.99
C ASP A 49 9.40 -1.03 11.46
N ALA A 50 9.50 -2.20 10.84
CA ALA A 50 9.38 -2.33 9.39
C ALA A 50 7.94 -2.07 8.90
N VAL A 51 6.93 -2.47 9.67
CA VAL A 51 5.52 -2.17 9.40
C VAL A 51 5.25 -0.67 9.53
N GLU A 52 5.79 -0.01 10.57
CA GLU A 52 5.59 1.43 10.73
C GLU A 52 6.31 2.22 9.63
N GLN A 53 7.48 1.79 9.18
CA GLN A 53 8.14 2.37 8.01
C GLN A 53 7.31 2.22 6.73
N VAL A 54 6.64 1.07 6.55
CA VAL A 54 5.70 0.85 5.45
C VAL A 54 4.53 1.83 5.52
N ARG A 55 3.89 1.97 6.69
CA ARG A 55 2.76 2.90 6.89
C ARG A 55 3.17 4.34 6.67
N TYR A 56 4.29 4.74 7.26
CA TYR A 56 4.84 6.07 7.09
C TYR A 56 5.06 6.39 5.61
N TYR A 57 5.72 5.50 4.86
CA TYR A 57 5.91 5.71 3.43
C TYR A 57 4.57 5.71 2.68
N ALA A 58 3.65 4.79 2.98
CA ALA A 58 2.34 4.72 2.34
C ALA A 58 1.54 6.04 2.43
N ARG A 59 1.59 6.72 3.58
CA ARG A 59 0.95 8.03 3.79
C ARG A 59 1.57 9.17 2.97
N THR A 60 2.79 8.99 2.48
CA THR A 60 3.50 10.00 1.66
C THR A 60 3.33 9.80 0.15
N ILE A 61 2.61 8.76 -0.27
CA ILE A 61 2.48 8.43 -1.70
C ILE A 61 1.63 9.47 -2.42
N GLU A 62 2.16 9.98 -3.53
CA GLU A 62 1.49 10.92 -4.43
C GLU A 62 1.71 10.53 -5.91
N GLY A 63 1.12 11.27 -6.84
CA GLY A 63 1.28 11.05 -8.28
C GLY A 63 0.23 10.13 -8.92
N PHE A 64 -0.82 9.79 -8.16
CA PHE A 64 -2.01 9.08 -8.63
C PHE A 64 -3.21 10.03 -8.68
N ALA A 65 -4.33 9.60 -9.29
CA ALA A 65 -5.57 10.40 -9.28
C ALA A 65 -6.10 10.59 -7.85
N SER A 66 -5.97 9.55 -7.02
CA SER A 66 -6.20 9.59 -5.58
C SER A 66 -5.39 8.47 -4.93
N VAL A 67 -5.03 8.66 -3.66
CA VAL A 67 -4.38 7.64 -2.83
C VAL A 67 -5.19 7.47 -1.55
N THR A 68 -5.59 6.23 -1.27
CA THR A 68 -6.26 5.85 -0.04
C THR A 68 -5.39 4.84 0.69
N VAL A 69 -5.02 5.13 1.92
CA VAL A 69 -4.25 4.20 2.77
C VAL A 69 -5.19 3.62 3.82
N VAL A 70 -5.24 2.30 3.90
CA VAL A 70 -6.01 1.56 4.90
C VAL A 70 -5.03 0.81 5.78
N GLU A 71 -5.13 1.02 7.09
CA GLU A 71 -4.21 0.45 8.06
C GLU A 71 -4.97 -0.41 9.06
N TRP A 72 -4.55 -1.67 9.19
CA TRP A 72 -5.16 -2.63 10.10
C TRP A 72 -4.35 -2.75 11.39
N GLU A 73 -4.97 -2.73 12.57
CA GLU A 73 -4.22 -2.86 13.84
C GLU A 73 -3.52 -4.22 13.97
N ARG A 74 -4.12 -5.27 13.41
CA ARG A 74 -3.61 -6.65 13.41
C ARG A 74 -3.31 -7.11 11.98
N ASN A 75 -2.43 -8.08 11.82
CA ASN A 75 -2.24 -8.71 10.51
C ASN A 75 -3.46 -9.56 10.17
N LEU A 76 -4.21 -9.19 9.12
CA LEU A 76 -5.36 -9.97 8.68
C LEU A 76 -4.94 -11.07 7.68
N GLY A 77 -3.77 -10.92 7.06
CA GLY A 77 -3.29 -11.81 6.01
C GLY A 77 -3.96 -11.48 4.67
N LEU A 78 -3.24 -11.77 3.58
CA LEU A 78 -3.59 -11.33 2.23
C LEU A 78 -5.02 -11.72 1.81
N ALA A 79 -5.48 -12.92 2.17
CA ALA A 79 -6.82 -13.40 1.81
C ALA A 79 -7.94 -12.53 2.43
N VAL A 80 -7.77 -12.13 3.70
CA VAL A 80 -8.76 -11.31 4.40
C VAL A 80 -8.65 -9.85 3.97
N SER A 81 -7.44 -9.34 3.73
CA SER A 81 -7.28 -7.96 3.21
C SER A 81 -7.82 -7.82 1.78
N ILE A 82 -7.82 -8.88 0.97
CA ILE A 82 -8.48 -8.84 -0.36
C ILE A 82 -10.01 -8.78 -0.23
N THR A 83 -10.61 -9.45 0.77
CA THR A 83 -12.08 -9.49 0.94
C THR A 83 -12.63 -8.30 1.73
N GLU A 84 -11.90 -7.80 2.72
CA GLU A 84 -12.33 -6.69 3.58
C GLU A 84 -11.85 -5.32 3.05
N GLY A 85 -10.79 -5.32 2.23
CA GLY A 85 -10.06 -4.11 1.86
C GLY A 85 -9.17 -3.66 3.00
#